data_AF-A0A4R2HPJ7-F1
#
_entry.id   AF-A0A4R2HPJ7-F1
#
_cell.length_a   1.000
_cell.length_b   1.000
_cell.length_c   1.000
_cell.angle_alpha   90.00
_cell.angle_beta   90.00
_cell.angle_gamma   90.00
#
_symmetry.space_group_name_H-M   'P 1'
#
loop_
_entity.id
_entity.type
_entity.pdbx_description
1 polymer ?
#
loop_
_entity_poly.entity_id
_entity_poly.type
_entity_poly.pdbx_seq_one_letter_code
_entity_poly.pdbx_strand_id
1 'polypeptide(L)'
;MTQRKPPGMKTQDWVEAQIQQAQKAGEFDDLAGAGKPLQLAESHDPDWWVKDFIRREKIDTGALLPPAVQLRKEKQKVQETVARMRRESEVRDYLADLNQRILVSIRDTTGPVVPVGTVDEEEILEHWRANRPEPTRANEASSPETPPKKSFWQKLFS
;
A
#
# COMPACT_ATOMS: atom_id res chain seq x y z
N MET A 1 31.83 1.47 -3.40
CA MET A 1 32.01 2.90 -3.74
C MET A 1 32.05 3.01 -5.26
N THR A 2 31.09 3.66 -5.91
CA THR A 2 31.11 3.83 -7.37
C THR A 2 32.02 5.00 -7.74
N GLN A 3 33.07 4.74 -8.53
CA GLN A 3 33.95 5.81 -9.02
C GLN A 3 33.20 6.65 -10.06
N ARG A 4 33.60 7.92 -10.25
CA ARG A 4 33.02 8.80 -11.28
C ARG A 4 33.80 8.66 -12.59
N LYS A 5 33.10 8.77 -13.72
CA LYS A 5 33.73 8.81 -15.05
C LYS A 5 34.72 9.98 -15.18
N PRO A 6 35.95 9.74 -15.67
CA PRO A 6 36.92 10.79 -15.98
C PRO A 6 36.43 11.75 -17.08
N PRO A 7 36.76 13.05 -17.00
CA PRO A 7 36.45 14.01 -18.06
C PRO A 7 37.18 13.62 -19.37
N GLY A 8 36.51 13.77 -20.51
CA GLY A 8 37.08 13.45 -21.83
C GLY A 8 37.00 11.97 -22.25
N MET A 9 36.61 11.05 -21.35
CA MET A 9 36.46 9.63 -21.67
C MET A 9 35.03 9.30 -22.13
N LYS A 10 34.90 8.45 -23.15
CA LYS A 10 33.58 7.93 -23.55
C LYS A 10 33.03 7.03 -22.45
N THR A 11 31.70 7.03 -22.29
CA THR A 11 31.05 6.24 -21.25
C THR A 11 31.26 4.73 -21.46
N GLN A 12 31.21 4.27 -22.70
CA GLN A 12 31.48 2.86 -23.04
C GLN A 12 32.90 2.44 -22.62
N ASP A 13 33.92 3.22 -22.98
CA ASP A 13 35.32 2.92 -22.63
C ASP A 13 35.54 2.90 -21.11
N TRP A 14 34.86 3.79 -20.39
CA TRP A 14 34.93 3.83 -18.94
C TRP A 14 34.23 2.63 -18.28
N VAL A 15 33.04 2.23 -18.75
CA VAL A 15 32.32 1.05 -18.27
C VAL A 15 33.13 -0.22 -18.55
N GLU A 16 33.70 -0.34 -19.75
CA GLU A 16 34.56 -1.47 -20.12
C GLU A 16 35.79 -1.56 -19.20
N ALA A 17 36.46 -0.43 -18.94
CA ALA A 17 37.59 -0.38 -18.01
C ALA A 17 37.22 -0.84 -16.59
N GLN A 18 36.02 -0.49 -16.11
CA GLN A 18 35.51 -0.96 -14.81
C GLN A 18 35.24 -2.46 -14.79
N ILE A 19 34.62 -3.00 -15.84
CA ILE A 19 34.34 -4.44 -15.97
C ILE A 19 35.67 -5.22 -15.96
N GLN A 20 36.65 -4.79 -16.76
CA GLN A 20 37.97 -5.42 -16.84
C GLN A 20 38.71 -5.38 -15.51
N GLN A 21 38.61 -4.26 -14.78
CA GLN A 21 39.21 -4.13 -13.45
C GLN A 21 38.54 -5.09 -12.45
N ALA A 22 37.21 -5.16 -12.42
CA ALA A 22 36.46 -6.06 -11.55
C ALA A 22 36.75 -7.55 -11.86
N GLN A 23 36.88 -7.91 -13.14
CA GLN A 23 37.33 -9.25 -13.54
C GLN A 23 38.74 -9.58 -13.03
N LYS A 24 39.71 -8.67 -13.19
CA LYS A 24 41.09 -8.86 -12.68
C LYS A 24 41.15 -8.97 -11.16
N ALA A 25 40.23 -8.30 -10.47
CA ALA A 25 40.11 -8.36 -9.02
C ALA A 25 39.38 -9.62 -8.52
N GLY A 26 38.86 -10.46 -9.43
CA GLY A 26 38.10 -11.66 -9.09
C GLY A 26 36.72 -11.35 -8.51
N GLU A 27 36.15 -10.15 -8.72
CA GLU A 27 34.83 -9.80 -8.18
C GLU A 27 33.69 -10.65 -8.79
N PHE A 28 33.96 -11.32 -9.91
CA PHE A 28 33.05 -12.27 -10.55
C PHE A 28 33.36 -13.74 -10.22
N ASP A 29 34.39 -14.02 -9.42
CA ASP A 29 34.71 -15.36 -8.94
C ASP A 29 33.81 -15.72 -7.75
N ASP A 30 33.50 -17.01 -7.58
CA ASP A 30 32.71 -17.55 -6.44
C ASP A 30 31.35 -16.86 -6.19
N LEU A 31 30.70 -16.36 -7.24
CA LEU A 31 29.35 -15.80 -7.13
C LEU A 31 28.40 -16.82 -6.48
N ALA A 32 27.44 -16.34 -5.68
CA ALA A 32 26.52 -17.20 -4.95
C ALA A 32 25.73 -18.21 -5.83
N GLY A 33 25.62 -17.94 -7.14
CA GLY A 33 25.00 -18.79 -8.15
C GLY A 33 25.98 -19.53 -9.08
N ALA A 34 27.29 -19.34 -8.95
CA ALA A 34 28.28 -19.95 -9.84
C ALA A 34 28.21 -21.48 -9.77
N GLY A 35 28.12 -22.12 -10.94
CA GLY A 35 28.04 -23.58 -11.07
C GLY A 35 26.73 -24.22 -10.60
N LYS A 36 25.76 -23.45 -10.09
CA LYS A 36 24.44 -23.96 -9.69
C LYS A 36 23.49 -23.98 -10.89
N PRO A 37 22.60 -24.99 -10.98
CA PRO A 37 21.60 -25.02 -12.04
C PRO A 37 20.66 -23.81 -11.93
N LEU A 38 20.30 -23.22 -13.07
CA LEU A 38 19.28 -22.18 -13.12
C LEU A 38 17.91 -22.80 -12.80
N GLN A 39 17.18 -22.18 -11.89
CA GLN A 39 15.80 -22.58 -11.55
C GLN A 39 14.82 -21.96 -12.54
N LEU A 40 14.84 -22.43 -13.79
CA LEU A 40 13.92 -21.99 -14.83
C LEU A 40 12.60 -22.78 -14.73
N ALA A 41 11.50 -22.16 -15.18
CA ALA A 41 10.22 -22.86 -15.30
C ALA A 41 10.29 -23.96 -16.39
N GLU A 42 9.52 -25.04 -16.23
CA GLU A 42 9.46 -26.15 -17.21
C GLU A 42 8.95 -25.71 -18.59
N SER A 43 8.15 -24.65 -18.63
CA SER A 43 7.64 -24.04 -19.87
C SER A 43 8.41 -22.75 -20.19
N HIS A 44 8.61 -22.49 -21.49
CA HIS A 44 9.24 -21.26 -21.93
C HIS A 44 8.35 -20.05 -21.58
N ASP A 45 8.83 -19.25 -20.63
CA ASP A 45 8.17 -18.04 -20.13
C ASP A 45 9.14 -16.87 -20.27
N PRO A 46 8.92 -15.91 -21.19
CA PRO A 46 9.83 -14.78 -21.37
C PRO A 46 9.92 -13.89 -20.13
N ASP A 47 8.90 -13.92 -19.26
CA ASP A 47 8.81 -13.11 -18.04
C ASP A 47 9.34 -13.86 -16.79
N TRP A 48 10.01 -15.00 -16.95
CA TRP A 48 10.46 -15.84 -15.85
C TRP A 48 11.28 -15.07 -14.80
N TRP A 49 12.17 -14.18 -15.26
CA TRP A 49 13.06 -13.40 -14.40
C TRP A 49 12.30 -12.30 -13.64
N VAL A 50 11.25 -11.71 -14.23
CA VAL A 50 10.38 -10.74 -13.56
C VAL A 50 9.60 -11.43 -12.45
N LYS A 51 9.03 -12.60 -12.75
CA LYS A 51 8.28 -13.40 -11.78
C LYS A 51 9.17 -13.89 -10.63
N ASP A 52 10.40 -14.30 -10.93
CA ASP A 52 11.41 -14.64 -9.92
C ASP A 52 11.76 -13.42 -9.06
N PHE A 53 12.00 -12.26 -9.67
CA PHE A 53 12.30 -11.02 -8.96
C PHE A 53 11.16 -10.61 -8.01
N ILE A 54 9.91 -10.60 -8.49
CA ILE A 54 8.73 -10.32 -7.67
C ILE A 54 8.65 -11.26 -6.47
N ARG A 55 8.91 -12.56 -6.68
CA ARG A 55 8.88 -13.57 -5.61
C ARG A 55 10.02 -13.38 -4.61
N ARG A 56 11.23 -13.17 -5.09
CA ARG A 56 12.46 -13.00 -4.28
C ARG A 56 12.37 -11.75 -3.41
N GLU A 57 11.97 -10.63 -4.00
CA GLU A 57 11.86 -9.35 -3.32
C GLU A 57 10.52 -9.19 -2.55
N LYS A 58 9.64 -10.20 -2.60
CA LYS A 58 8.30 -10.19 -1.97
C LYS A 58 7.50 -8.93 -2.31
N ILE A 59 7.57 -8.51 -3.58
CA ILE A 59 6.88 -7.32 -4.06
C ILE A 59 5.37 -7.55 -3.97
N ASP A 60 4.64 -6.57 -3.42
CA ASP A 60 3.19 -6.63 -3.38
C ASP A 60 2.62 -6.58 -4.81
N THR A 61 2.03 -7.69 -5.24
CA THR A 61 1.41 -7.83 -6.56
C THR A 61 -0.02 -7.31 -6.60
N GLY A 62 -0.56 -6.84 -5.46
CA GLY A 62 -1.93 -6.32 -5.37
C GLY A 62 -2.24 -5.26 -6.41
N ALA A 63 -1.31 -4.33 -6.65
CA ALA A 63 -1.47 -3.23 -7.61
C ALA A 63 -1.42 -3.69 -9.09
N LEU A 64 -0.87 -4.88 -9.37
CA LEU A 64 -0.78 -5.44 -10.72
C LEU A 64 -2.06 -6.18 -11.15
N LEU A 65 -2.99 -6.38 -10.21
CA LEU A 65 -4.21 -7.14 -10.47
C LEU A 65 -5.19 -6.30 -11.31
N PRO A 66 -6.06 -6.95 -12.12
CA PRO A 66 -7.17 -6.25 -12.74
C PRO A 66 -8.06 -5.54 -11.70
N PRO A 67 -8.66 -4.38 -12.03
CA PRO A 67 -9.44 -3.59 -11.08
C PRO A 67 -10.52 -4.39 -10.33
N ALA A 68 -11.27 -5.25 -11.03
CA ALA A 68 -12.31 -6.08 -10.42
C ALA A 68 -11.75 -7.05 -9.35
N VAL A 69 -10.54 -7.58 -9.55
CA VAL A 69 -9.87 -8.45 -8.58
C VAL A 69 -9.38 -7.64 -7.37
N GLN A 70 -8.88 -6.43 -7.60
CA GLN A 70 -8.49 -5.51 -6.53
C GLN A 70 -9.69 -5.18 -5.63
N LEU A 71 -10.83 -4.83 -6.22
CA LEU A 71 -12.07 -4.52 -5.49
C LEU A 71 -12.59 -5.71 -4.68
N ARG A 72 -12.50 -6.94 -5.22
CA ARG A 72 -12.86 -8.15 -4.47
C ARG A 72 -11.98 -8.34 -3.24
N LYS A 73 -10.66 -8.13 -3.39
CA LYS A 73 -9.71 -8.20 -2.26
C LYS A 73 -9.96 -7.10 -1.23
N GLU A 74 -10.23 -5.89 -1.69
CA GLU A 74 -10.56 -4.76 -0.82
C GLU A 74 -11.84 -5.05 -0.02
N LYS A 75 -12.90 -5.54 -0.69
CA LYS A 75 -14.15 -5.97 -0.06
C LYS A 75 -13.92 -7.00 1.06
N GLN A 76 -13.05 -7.99 0.84
CA GLN A 76 -12.73 -9.00 1.86
C GLN A 76 -12.06 -8.41 3.11
N LYS A 77 -11.36 -7.28 2.96
CA LYS A 77 -10.65 -6.61 4.04
C LYS A 77 -11.44 -5.46 4.68
N VAL A 78 -12.66 -5.17 4.22
CA VAL A 78 -13.47 -4.04 4.71
C VAL A 78 -13.55 -4.03 6.23
N GLN A 79 -13.87 -5.17 6.86
CA GLN A 79 -13.97 -5.27 8.32
C GLN A 79 -12.66 -4.88 9.04
N GLU A 80 -11.52 -5.31 8.51
CA GLU A 80 -10.20 -4.95 9.06
C GLU A 80 -9.87 -3.47 8.83
N THR A 81 -10.22 -2.93 7.66
CA THR A 81 -9.99 -1.53 7.30
C THR A 81 -10.83 -0.59 8.18
N VAL A 82 -12.14 -0.84 8.32
CA VAL A 82 -13.03 0.02 9.10
C VAL A 82 -12.71 -0.04 10.59
N ALA A 83 -12.25 -1.19 11.10
CA ALA A 83 -11.83 -1.33 12.50
C ALA A 83 -10.70 -0.36 12.89
N ARG A 84 -9.89 0.10 11.92
CA ARG A 84 -8.81 1.07 12.14
C ARG A 84 -9.27 2.54 12.05
N MET A 85 -10.46 2.80 11.48
CA MET A 85 -11.00 4.15 11.31
C MET A 85 -11.52 4.71 12.62
N ARG A 86 -11.42 6.03 12.81
CA ARG A 86 -11.75 6.69 14.09
C ARG A 86 -13.16 7.26 14.12
N ARG A 87 -13.69 7.74 13.00
CA ARG A 87 -14.99 8.42 12.96
C ARG A 87 -15.97 7.61 12.13
N GLU A 88 -17.25 7.69 12.49
CA GLU A 88 -18.29 7.02 11.71
C GLU A 88 -18.41 7.61 10.30
N SER A 89 -18.23 8.93 10.18
CA SER A 89 -18.21 9.60 8.87
C SER A 89 -17.11 9.04 7.96
N GLU A 90 -15.92 8.75 8.50
CA GLU A 90 -14.82 8.14 7.72
C GLU A 90 -15.19 6.75 7.21
N VAL A 91 -15.88 5.95 8.03
CA VAL A 91 -16.36 4.63 7.62
C VAL A 91 -17.41 4.76 6.52
N ARG A 92 -18.39 5.65 6.67
CA ARG A 92 -19.43 5.87 5.67
C ARG A 92 -18.85 6.35 4.34
N ASP A 93 -17.96 7.34 4.38
CA ASP A 93 -17.30 7.88 3.19
C ASP A 93 -16.50 6.79 2.46
N TYR A 94 -15.78 5.95 3.20
CA TYR A 94 -15.03 4.81 2.64
C TYR A 94 -15.93 3.78 1.98
N LEU A 95 -17.02 3.37 2.65
CA LEU A 95 -17.93 2.37 2.11
C LEU A 95 -18.68 2.88 0.87
N ALA A 96 -19.08 4.16 0.88
CA ALA A 96 -19.71 4.80 -0.26
C ALA A 96 -18.77 4.86 -1.47
N ASP A 97 -17.49 5.23 -1.27
CA ASP A 97 -16.46 5.21 -2.32
C ASP A 97 -16.25 3.80 -2.89
N LEU A 98 -16.09 2.80 -2.01
CA LEU A 98 -15.92 1.41 -2.42
C LEU A 98 -17.11 0.91 -3.24
N ASN A 99 -18.33 1.18 -2.79
CA ASN A 99 -19.55 0.84 -3.51
C ASN A 99 -19.62 1.54 -4.88
N GLN A 100 -19.25 2.81 -4.96
CA GLN A 100 -19.19 3.56 -6.21
C GLN A 100 -18.22 2.91 -7.20
N ARG A 101 -17.00 2.58 -6.75
CA ARG A 101 -15.98 1.90 -7.56
C ARG A 101 -16.42 0.50 -8.01
N ILE A 102 -17.11 -0.26 -7.15
CA ILE A 102 -17.71 -1.55 -7.52
C ILE A 102 -18.75 -1.37 -8.63
N LEU A 103 -19.64 -0.39 -8.52
CA LEU A 103 -20.65 -0.13 -9.54
C LEU A 103 -20.03 0.28 -10.89
N VAL A 104 -18.97 1.08 -10.88
CA VAL A 104 -18.21 1.40 -12.10
C VAL A 104 -17.59 0.15 -12.70
N SER A 105 -16.93 -0.68 -11.89
CA SER A 105 -16.31 -1.92 -12.35
C SER A 105 -17.30 -2.95 -12.89
N ILE A 106 -18.54 -2.99 -12.38
CA ILE A 106 -19.60 -3.86 -12.91
C ILE A 106 -20.02 -3.40 -14.32
N ARG A 107 -20.04 -2.09 -14.56
CA ARG A 107 -20.39 -1.50 -15.86
C ARG A 107 -19.25 -1.61 -16.87
N ASP A 108 -18.02 -1.56 -16.38
CA ASP A 108 -16.83 -1.73 -17.19
C ASP A 108 -16.54 -3.23 -17.42
N THR A 109 -17.06 -3.77 -18.52
CA THR A 109 -16.79 -5.14 -18.97
C THR A 109 -15.42 -5.33 -19.66
N THR A 110 -14.50 -4.38 -19.49
CA THR A 110 -13.14 -4.51 -20.05
C THR A 110 -12.31 -5.48 -19.20
N GLY A 111 -11.98 -6.63 -19.78
CA GLY A 111 -11.16 -7.66 -19.14
C GLY A 111 -11.97 -8.73 -18.39
N PRO A 112 -11.35 -9.43 -17.41
CA PRO A 112 -12.00 -10.52 -16.69
C PRO A 112 -13.18 -10.03 -15.86
N VAL A 113 -14.38 -10.53 -16.15
CA VAL A 113 -15.59 -10.24 -15.39
C VAL A 113 -15.56 -11.02 -14.08
N VAL A 114 -15.26 -10.33 -12.98
CA VAL A 114 -15.29 -10.89 -11.64
C VAL A 114 -16.55 -10.39 -10.93
N PRO A 115 -17.47 -11.28 -10.51
CA PRO A 115 -18.66 -10.86 -9.78
C PRO A 115 -18.26 -10.31 -8.41
N VAL A 116 -18.48 -9.01 -8.20
CA VAL A 116 -18.29 -8.31 -6.93
C VAL A 116 -19.58 -7.54 -6.65
N GLY A 117 -20.37 -8.00 -5.67
CA GLY A 117 -21.54 -7.24 -5.20
C GLY A 117 -21.12 -6.06 -4.32
N THR A 118 -21.99 -5.08 -4.15
CA THR A 118 -21.81 -3.99 -3.18
C THR A 118 -21.75 -4.53 -1.75
N VAL A 119 -21.29 -3.69 -0.84
CA VAL A 119 -21.28 -3.93 0.61
C VAL A 119 -22.53 -3.28 1.22
N ASP A 120 -23.15 -3.94 2.19
CA ASP A 120 -24.21 -3.35 3.01
C ASP A 120 -23.56 -2.38 4.00
N GLU A 121 -23.81 -1.08 3.84
CA GLU A 121 -23.13 -0.05 4.63
C GLU A 121 -23.60 -0.07 6.09
N GLU A 122 -24.91 -0.24 6.29
CA GLU A 122 -25.54 -0.24 7.60
C GLU A 122 -25.11 -1.47 8.42
N GLU A 123 -25.04 -2.66 7.81
CA GLU A 123 -24.54 -3.87 8.49
C GLU A 123 -23.10 -3.68 9.01
N ILE A 124 -22.22 -3.11 8.17
CA ILE A 124 -20.82 -2.86 8.53
C ILE A 124 -20.72 -1.79 9.62
N LEU A 125 -21.53 -0.73 9.54
CA LEU A 125 -21.56 0.33 10.54
C LEU A 125 -22.04 -0.18 11.90
N GLU A 126 -23.08 -1.02 11.93
CA GLU A 126 -23.54 -1.65 13.16
C GLU A 126 -22.45 -2.50 13.81
N HIS A 127 -21.79 -3.36 13.02
CA HIS A 127 -20.67 -4.17 13.49
C HIS A 127 -19.50 -3.30 14.00
N TRP A 128 -19.21 -2.20 13.31
CA TRP A 128 -18.15 -1.27 13.71
C TRP A 128 -18.47 -0.55 15.02
N ARG A 129 -19.72 -0.11 15.23
CA ARG A 129 -20.16 0.50 16.49
C ARG A 129 -20.12 -0.50 17.64
N ALA A 130 -20.57 -1.73 17.40
CA ALA A 130 -20.63 -2.78 18.42
C ALA A 130 -19.24 -3.21 18.94
N ASN A 131 -18.22 -3.19 18.07
CA ASN A 131 -16.85 -3.58 18.44
C ASN A 131 -16.02 -2.45 19.07
N ARG A 132 -16.59 -1.26 19.21
CA ARG A 132 -15.94 -0.17 19.93
C ARG A 132 -16.25 -0.24 21.40
N PRO A 133 -15.26 -0.06 22.29
CA PRO A 133 -15.58 0.29 23.66
C PRO A 133 -16.44 1.55 23.59
N GLU A 134 -17.59 1.54 24.26
CA GLU A 134 -18.37 2.76 24.47
C GLU A 134 -17.37 3.86 24.85
N PRO A 135 -17.46 5.06 24.25
CA PRO A 135 -16.71 6.17 24.81
C PRO A 135 -17.12 6.21 26.27
N THR A 136 -16.19 5.89 27.17
CA THR A 136 -16.38 6.05 28.60
C THR A 136 -17.03 7.41 28.73
N ARG A 137 -18.31 7.45 29.09
CA ARG A 137 -18.94 8.68 29.56
C ARG A 137 -18.09 9.04 30.76
N ALA A 138 -17.09 9.88 30.51
CA ALA A 138 -16.28 10.48 31.54
C ALA A 138 -17.23 11.43 32.25
N ASN A 139 -17.96 10.84 33.18
CA ASN A 139 -18.48 11.45 34.38
C ASN A 139 -19.32 12.72 34.15
N GLU A 140 -20.58 12.52 33.80
CA GLU A 140 -21.69 13.46 34.00
C GLU A 140 -22.06 13.63 35.49
N ALA A 141 -21.12 13.47 36.41
CA ALA A 141 -21.33 13.68 37.84
C ALA A 141 -20.18 14.48 38.46
N SER A 142 -20.05 15.74 38.04
CA SER A 142 -19.94 16.91 38.94
C SER A 142 -19.48 18.14 38.16
N SER A 143 -20.39 19.08 37.88
CA SER A 143 -20.01 20.49 37.82
C SER A 143 -19.59 20.93 39.23
N PRO A 144 -18.62 21.84 39.32
CA PRO A 144 -19.02 23.18 39.67
C PRO A 144 -18.64 24.15 38.56
N GLU A 145 -19.60 25.02 38.28
CA GLU A 145 -19.51 26.25 37.50
C GLU A 145 -18.16 26.97 37.75
N THR A 146 -17.27 26.94 36.76
CA THR A 146 -16.13 27.87 36.70
C THR A 146 -16.58 29.15 35.99
N PRO A 147 -16.39 30.35 36.57
CA PRO A 147 -16.75 31.59 35.89
C PRO A 147 -15.89 31.78 34.64
N PRO A 148 -16.41 32.43 33.58
CA PRO A 148 -15.67 32.61 32.34
C PRO A 148 -14.43 33.48 32.58
N LYS A 149 -13.25 32.91 32.35
CA LYS A 149 -11.99 33.66 32.36
C LYS A 149 -12.00 34.62 31.17
N LYS A 150 -12.04 35.93 31.47
CA LYS A 150 -11.99 37.01 30.46
C LYS A 150 -10.82 36.77 29.49
N SER A 151 -11.14 36.85 28.20
CA SER A 151 -10.18 36.76 27.10
C SER A 151 -9.10 37.85 27.22
N PHE A 152 -7.88 37.55 26.77
CA PHE A 152 -6.75 38.48 26.67
C PHE A 152 -7.14 39.82 26.01
N TRP A 153 -8.07 39.78 25.04
CA TRP A 153 -8.59 40.96 24.35
C TRP A 153 -9.58 41.80 25.17
N GLN A 154 -10.24 41.22 26.17
CA GLN A 154 -11.10 41.96 27.12
C GLN A 154 -10.30 42.69 28.21
N LYS A 155 -9.00 42.40 28.37
CA LYS A 155 -8.11 43.12 29.29
C LYS A 155 -7.42 44.34 28.68
N LEU A 156 -7.45 44.48 27.36
CA LEU A 156 -6.77 45.58 26.65
C LEU A 156 -7.70 46.78 26.34
N PHE A 157 -9.00 46.64 26.54
CA PHE A 157 -9.99 47.68 26.22
C PHE A 157 -10.97 47.97 27.38
N SER A 158 -10.53 47.80 28.63
CA SER A 158 -11.27 48.23 29.83
C SER A 158 -10.39 49.09 30.72
#